data_AF-A0A371G3V0-F1
#
_entry.id   AF-A0A371G3V0-F1
#
_cell.length_a   1.000
_cell.length_b   1.000
_cell.length_c   1.000
_cell.angle_alpha   90.00
_cell.angle_beta   90.00
_cell.angle_gamma   90.00
#
_symmetry.space_group_name_H-M   'P 1'
#
loop_
_entity.id
_entity.type
_entity.pdbx_description
1 polymer ?
#
loop_
_entity_poly.entity_id
_entity_poly.type
_entity_poly.pdbx_seq_one_letter_code
_entity_poly.pdbx_strand_id
1 'polypeptide(L)' 'MTIHYLSCEAIEVDLEPWYFDIKRYLEKGEYPERASRNGKKTLRRLASNFLLSGTTLYKRSTNMTLL' A
#
# COMPACT_ATOMS: atom_id res chain seq x y z
N MET A 1 -19.26 -13.46 24.97
CA MET A 1 -19.04 -12.06 24.58
C MET A 1 -17.57 -11.73 24.82
N THR A 2 -16.71 -11.92 23.83
CA THR A 2 -15.34 -11.41 23.91
C THR A 2 -15.00 -10.81 22.57
N ILE A 3 -15.47 -9.59 22.37
CA ILE A 3 -14.96 -8.72 21.30
C ILE A 3 -13.53 -8.38 21.73
N HIS A 4 -12.56 -9.11 21.20
CA HIS A 4 -11.16 -8.72 21.31
C HIS A 4 -11.00 -7.48 20.43
N TYR A 5 -11.10 -6.31 21.07
CA TYR A 5 -10.69 -5.04 20.50
C TYR A 5 -9.16 -5.11 20.32
N LEU A 6 -8.70 -5.79 19.26
CA LEU A 6 -7.29 -5.79 18.91
C LEU A 6 -6.96 -4.37 18.49
N SER A 7 -6.30 -3.69 19.43
CA SER A 7 -5.84 -2.32 19.39
C SER A 7 -5.56 -1.85 17.97
N CYS A 8 -6.16 -0.72 17.58
CA CYS A 8 -5.86 -0.02 16.33
C CYS A 8 -4.35 0.17 16.09
N GLU A 9 -3.54 0.07 17.15
CA GLU A 9 -2.08 0.15 17.16
C GLU A 9 -1.38 -1.12 16.65
N ALA A 10 -1.96 -2.32 16.81
CA ALA A 10 -1.38 -3.58 16.31
C ALA A 10 -1.65 -3.78 14.81
N ILE A 11 -2.75 -3.22 14.30
CA ILE A 11 -3.08 -3.24 12.86
C ILE A 11 -2.08 -2.37 12.08
N GLU A 12 -1.60 -1.26 12.64
CA GLU A 12 -0.55 -0.45 12.00
C GLU A 12 0.79 -1.18 11.87
N VAL A 13 1.11 -2.11 12.78
CA VAL A 13 2.37 -2.86 12.77
C VAL A 13 2.34 -4.05 11.81
N ASP A 14 1.15 -4.63 11.57
CA ASP A 14 0.96 -5.75 10.63
C ASP A 14 0.43 -5.30 9.26
N LEU A 15 0.20 -3.99 9.05
CA LEU A 15 0.13 -3.42 7.72
C LEU A 15 1.51 -3.58 7.08
N GLU A 16 1.64 -4.72 6.41
CA GLU A 16 2.80 -5.21 5.67
C GLU A 16 3.57 -4.02 5.06
N PRO A 17 4.89 -3.90 5.26
CA PRO A 17 5.66 -2.67 5.01
C PRO A 17 5.44 -2.01 3.63
N TRP A 18 5.03 -2.81 2.64
CA TRP A 18 4.68 -2.35 1.31
C TRP A 18 3.51 -1.35 1.32
N TYR A 19 2.57 -1.41 2.27
CA TYR A 19 1.42 -0.50 2.32
C TYR A 19 1.90 0.95 2.50
N PHE A 20 2.76 1.18 3.50
CA PHE A 20 3.34 2.49 3.78
C PHE A 20 4.25 2.95 2.64
N ASP A 21 5.04 2.05 2.07
CA ASP A 21 5.93 2.36 0.96
C ASP A 21 5.16 2.76 -0.30
N ILE A 22 4.07 2.06 -0.65
CA ILE A 22 3.21 2.40 -1.78
C ILE A 22 2.49 3.71 -1.53
N LYS A 23 1.91 3.89 -0.34
CA LYS A 23 1.19 5.12 0.01
C LYS A 23 2.11 6.32 -0.10
N ARG A 24 3.32 6.25 0.49
CA ARG A 24 4.33 7.32 0.39
C ARG A 24 4.78 7.59 -1.04
N TYR A 25 4.96 6.53 -1.83
CA TYR A 25 5.29 6.66 -3.24
C TYR A 25 4.18 7.33 -4.05
N LEU A 26 2.92 7.00 -3.81
CA LEU A 26 1.78 7.60 -4.52
C LEU A 26 1.48 9.04 -4.06
N GLU A 27 1.67 9.34 -2.77
CA GLU A 27 1.46 10.69 -2.21
C GLU A 27 2.58 11.68 -2.61
N LYS A 28 3.84 11.26 -2.46
CA LYS A 28 5.01 12.16 -2.56
C LYS A 28 5.93 11.85 -3.74
N GLY A 29 5.76 10.73 -4.43
CA GLY A 29 6.71 10.25 -5.44
C GLY A 29 8.03 9.73 -4.87
N GLU A 30 8.10 9.56 -3.55
CA GLU A 30 9.33 9.19 -2.84
C GLU A 30 9.50 7.68 -2.69
N TYR A 31 10.74 7.23 -2.70
CA TYR A 31 11.09 5.82 -2.45
C TYR A 31 11.60 5.64 -1.02
N PRO A 32 11.55 4.41 -0.47
CA PRO A 32 12.29 4.07 0.74
C PRO A 32 13.77 4.36 0.56
N GLU A 33 14.40 4.94 1.59
CA GLU A 33 15.80 5.37 1.54
C GLU A 33 16.75 4.20 1.23
N ARG A 34 16.43 3.02 1.78
CA ARG A 34 17.18 1.77 1.58
C ARG A 34 16.70 0.95 0.37
N ALA A 35 15.79 1.47 -0.44
CA ALA A 35 15.32 0.73 -1.62
C ALA A 35 16.43 0.62 -2.68
N SER A 36 16.85 -0.61 -2.96
CA SER A 36 17.74 -0.90 -4.09
C SER A 36 17.10 -0.51 -5.42
N ARG A 37 17.89 -0.39 -6.50
CA ARG A 37 17.35 -0.11 -7.85
C ARG A 37 16.23 -1.08 -8.24
N ASN A 38 16.40 -2.36 -7.90
CA ASN A 38 15.40 -3.38 -8.14
C ASN A 38 14.17 -3.20 -7.24
N GLY A 39 14.37 -2.87 -5.95
CA GLY A 39 13.29 -2.54 -5.02
C GLY A 39 12.43 -1.37 -5.52
N LYS A 40 13.06 -0.28 -6.03
CA LYS A 40 12.34 0.85 -6.63
C LYS A 40 11.55 0.46 -7.89
N LYS A 41 12.04 -0.50 -8.67
CA LYS A 41 11.33 -1.03 -9.86
C LYS A 41 10.14 -1.91 -9.44
N THR A 42 10.32 -2.74 -8.42
CA THR A 42 9.25 -3.57 -7.85
C THR A 42 8.16 -2.69 -7.24
N LEU A 43 8.52 -1.67 -6.45
CA LEU A 43 7.56 -0.74 -5.84
C LEU A 43 6.72 -0.03 -6.90
N ARG A 44 7.34 0.45 -7.99
CA ARG A 44 6.62 1.06 -9.12
C ARG A 44 5.57 0.13 -9.73
N ARG A 45 5.95 -1.13 -9.97
CA ARG A 45 5.05 -2.16 -10.54
C ARG A 45 3.95 -2.56 -9.56
N LEU A 46 4.25 -2.54 -8.27
CA LEU A 46 3.27 -2.86 -7.25
C LEU A 46 2.26 -1.71 -7.12
N ALA A 47 2.75 -0.48 -6.99
CA ALA A 47 1.94 0.74 -6.90
C ALA A 47 1.01 0.94 -8.10
N SER A 48 1.36 0.49 -9.30
CA SER A 48 0.47 0.58 -10.46
C SER A 48 -0.83 -0.23 -10.32
N ASN A 49 -0.84 -1.22 -9.43
CA ASN A 49 -2.03 -2.01 -9.08
C ASN A 49 -2.87 -1.35 -7.97
N PHE A 50 -2.48 -0.16 -7.49
CA PHE A 50 -3.21 0.57 -6.47
C PHE A 50 -3.57 1.97 -6.97
N LEU A 51 -4.57 2.56 -6.31
CA LEU A 51 -5.00 3.93 -6.47
C LEU A 51 -5.09 4.54 -5.08
N LEU A 52 -4.49 5.71 -4.89
CA LEU A 52 -4.67 6.48 -3.68
C LEU A 52 -5.82 7.48 -3.89
N SER A 53 -6.83 7.44 -3.01
CA SER A 53 -7.89 8.45 -2.98
C SER A 53 -8.00 9.00 -1.56
N GLY A 54 -7.65 10.29 -1.41
CA GLY A 54 -7.47 10.90 -0.10
C GLY A 54 -6.37 10.19 0.68
N THR A 55 -6.72 9.64 1.85
CA THR A 55 -5.80 8.92 2.74
C THR A 55 -5.88 7.39 2.60
N THR A 56 -6.79 6.89 1.76
CA THR A 56 -7.11 5.47 1.61
C THR A 56 -6.53 4.89 0.32
N LEU A 57 -5.86 3.74 0.43
CA LEU A 57 -5.30 3.01 -0.70
C LEU A 57 -6.31 1.95 -1.20
N TYR A 58 -6.66 2.03 -2.47
CA TYR A 58 -7.57 1.10 -3.14
C TYR A 58 -6.77 0.18 -4.05
N LYS A 59 -7.00 -1.13 -3.96
CA LYS A 59 -6.48 -2.07 -4.94
C LYS A 59 -7.28 -1.91 -6.23
N ARG A 60 -6.59 -1.64 -7.35
CA ARG A 60 -7.21 -1.71 -8.67
C ARG A 60 -7.59 -3.16 -8.92
N SER A 61 -8.89 -3.43 -8.99
CA SER A 61 -9.36 -4.72 -9.47
C SER A 61 -9.05 -4.81 -10.97
N THR A 62 -8.36 -5.86 -11.39
CA THR A 62 -8.11 -6.19 -12.80
C THR A 62 -9.35 -6.71 -13.51
N ASN A 63 -10.55 -6.56 -12.92
CA ASN A 63 -11.81 -6.79 -13.61
C ASN A 63 -12.08 -5.64 -14.59
N MET A 64 -11.24 -5.52 -15.62
CA MET A 64 -11.60 -4.84 -16.85
C MET A 64 -12.59 -5.70 -17.66
N THR A 65 -13.67 -6.15 -17.03
CA THR A 65 -14.81 -6.68 -17.77
C THR A 65 -15.68 -5.49 -18.14
N LEU A 66 -15.40 -4.92 -19.31
CA LEU A 66 -16.37 -4.09 -20.03
C LEU A 66 -17.45 -5.05 -20.55
N LEU A 67 -18.59 -5.12 -19.88
CA LEU A 67 -19.84 -5.69 -20.41
C LEU A 67 -20.98 -4.70 -20.17
#